data_AF-A0A4Q4VEB7-F1
#
_entry.id   AF-A0A4Q4VEB7-F1
#
_cell.length_a   1.000
_cell.length_b   1.000
_cell.length_c   1.000
_cell.angle_alpha   90.00
_cell.angle_beta   90.00
_cell.angle_gamma   90.00
#
_symmetry.space_group_name_H-M   'P 1'
#
loop_
_entity.id
_entity.type
_entity.pdbx_description
1 polymer ?
#
loop_
_entity_poly.entity_id
_entity_poly.type
_entity_poly.pdbx_seq_one_letter_code
_entity_poly.pdbx_strand_id
1 'polypeptide(L)' 'MLPGVGVLTGAVTVADLRRILEAGFTNIRELSEHTGYQGPGIQEGDIIGPIVYFSLTFLSITGDHGDI' A
#
# COMPACT_ATOMS: atom_id res chain seq x y z
N MET A 1 2.29 -17.41 -7.53
CA MET A 1 2.61 -16.03 -7.97
C MET A 1 3.38 -16.09 -9.28
N LEU A 2 2.95 -15.35 -10.31
CA LEU A 2 3.75 -15.20 -11.53
C LEU A 2 4.95 -14.29 -11.25
N PRO A 3 6.12 -14.52 -11.86
CA PRO A 3 7.26 -13.62 -11.74
C PRO A 3 6.87 -12.19 -12.12
N GLY A 4 7.23 -11.21 -11.28
CA GLY A 4 7.00 -9.78 -11.54
C GLY A 4 5.67 -9.20 -11.06
N VAL A 5 4.74 -10.00 -10.53
CA VAL A 5 3.45 -9.49 -10.00
C VAL A 5 3.65 -8.42 -8.93
N GLY A 6 4.56 -8.63 -7.97
CA GLY A 6 4.84 -7.63 -6.93
C GLY A 6 5.39 -6.30 -7.46
N VAL A 7 6.18 -6.34 -8.54
CA VAL A 7 6.71 -5.13 -9.19
C VAL A 7 5.58 -4.36 -9.88
N LEU A 8 4.69 -5.06 -10.59
CA LEU A 8 3.52 -4.45 -11.22
C LEU A 8 2.57 -3.85 -10.17
N THR A 9 2.28 -4.59 -9.09
CA THR A 9 1.43 -4.08 -8.00
C THR A 9 2.03 -2.81 -7.41
N GLY A 10 3.33 -2.80 -7.08
CA GLY A 10 4.00 -1.60 -6.56
C GLY A 10 3.90 -0.41 -7.51
N ALA A 11 4.11 -0.61 -8.82
CA ALA A 11 4.01 0.47 -9.81
C ALA A 11 2.58 1.05 -9.91
N VAL A 12 1.55 0.20 -9.85
CA VAL A 12 0.15 0.64 -9.85
C VAL A 12 -0.17 1.41 -8.57
N THR A 13 0.24 0.90 -7.42
CA THR A 13 -0.03 1.53 -6.11
C THR A 13 0.60 2.92 -6.01
N VAL A 14 1.79 3.16 -6.56
CA VAL A 14 2.39 4.50 -6.61
C VAL A 14 1.50 5.51 -7.34
N ALA A 15 0.89 5.11 -8.46
CA ALA A 15 -0.05 5.97 -9.18
C ALA A 15 -1.33 6.24 -8.37
N ASP A 16 -1.80 5.26 -7.59
CA ASP A 16 -2.99 5.42 -6.75
C ASP A 16 -2.73 6.32 -5.54
N LEU A 17 -1.56 6.21 -4.90
CA LEU A 17 -1.14 7.11 -3.83
C LEU A 17 -1.16 8.58 -4.26
N ARG A 18 -0.67 8.86 -5.47
CA ARG A 18 -0.74 10.20 -6.05
C ARG A 18 -2.19 10.67 -6.20
N ARG A 19 -3.06 9.83 -6.77
CA ARG A 19 -4.49 10.17 -6.96
C ARG A 19 -5.21 10.42 -5.64
N ILE A 20 -4.89 9.65 -4.61
CA ILE A 20 -5.44 9.83 -3.25
C ILE A 20 -5.04 11.20 -2.69
N LEU A 21 -3.78 11.59 -2.86
CA LEU A 21 -3.31 12.92 -2.44
C LEU A 21 -3.96 14.04 -3.25
N GLU A 22 -4.06 13.89 -4.58
CA GLU A 22 -4.74 14.84 -5.47
C GLU A 22 -6.24 14.98 -5.14
N ALA A 23 -6.86 13.93 -4.58
CA ALA A 23 -8.22 13.97 -4.06
C ALA A 23 -8.35 14.65 -2.69
N GLY A 24 -7.24 15.11 -2.10
CA GLY A 24 -7.21 15.87 -0.84
C GLY A 24 -6.99 15.04 0.42
N PHE A 25 -6.81 13.72 0.31
CA PHE A 25 -6.49 12.87 1.46
C PHE A 25 -4.98 12.94 1.73
N THR A 26 -4.60 13.47 2.89
CA THR A 26 -3.19 13.64 3.28
C THR A 26 -2.68 12.52 4.18
N ASN A 27 -3.58 11.70 4.71
CA ASN A 27 -3.30 10.61 5.63
C ASN A 27 -4.23 9.44 5.32
N ILE A 28 -3.69 8.21 5.28
CA ILE A 28 -4.47 6.98 5.11
C ILE A 28 -4.04 5.90 6.10
N ARG A 29 -4.99 5.04 6.48
CA ARG A 29 -4.74 3.80 7.21
C ARG A 29 -4.83 2.65 6.22
N GLU A 30 -3.70 2.03 5.95
CA GLU A 30 -3.63 0.84 5.12
C GLU A 30 -3.86 -0.40 6.01
N LEU A 31 -4.67 -1.34 5.51
CA LEU A 31 -5.15 -2.51 6.25
C LEU A 31 -4.72 -3.85 5.60
N SER A 32 -3.82 -3.81 4.61
CA SER A 32 -3.37 -4.94 3.81
C SER A 32 -1.85 -4.88 3.67
N GLU A 33 -1.26 -5.37 2.57
CA GLU A 33 0.20 -5.56 2.48
C GLU A 33 0.95 -4.53 1.62
N HIS A 34 0.30 -3.91 0.62
CA HIS A 34 1.06 -3.43 -0.54
C HIS A 34 1.57 -1.99 -0.42
N THR A 35 0.81 -1.09 0.21
CA THR A 35 1.18 0.34 0.26
C THR A 35 2.13 0.65 1.41
N GLY A 36 2.16 -0.17 2.46
CA GLY A 36 3.00 0.06 3.63
C GLY A 36 4.50 0.10 3.35
N TYR A 37 4.97 -0.78 2.48
CA TYR A 37 6.38 -0.86 2.09
C TYR A 37 6.85 0.35 1.27
N GLN A 38 5.93 1.18 0.77
CA GLN A 38 6.24 2.42 0.05
C GLN A 38 6.41 3.61 1.01
N GLY A 39 6.11 3.43 2.30
CA GLY A 39 6.21 4.45 3.33
C GLY A 39 7.55 5.20 3.37
N PRO A 40 8.72 4.51 3.32
CA PRO A 40 10.02 5.18 3.24
C PRO A 40 10.16 6.07 2.00
N GLY A 41 9.75 5.59 0.82
CA GLY A 41 9.81 6.38 -0.41
C GLY A 41 8.89 7.61 -0.39
N ILE A 42 7.77 7.56 0.33
CA ILE A 42 6.92 8.73 0.57
C ILE A 42 7.61 9.73 1.52
N GLN A 43 8.22 9.24 2.60
CA GLN A 43 8.92 10.07 3.59
C GLN A 43 10.15 10.78 3.00
N GLU A 44 10.88 10.09 2.12
CA GLU A 44 12.05 10.62 1.43
C GLU A 44 11.67 11.56 0.26
N GLY A 45 10.41 11.52 -0.18
CA GLY A 45 9.88 12.38 -1.25
C GLY A 45 10.00 11.80 -2.66
N ASP A 46 10.48 10.56 -2.80
CA ASP A 46 10.57 9.84 -4.07
C ASP A 46 9.20 9.42 -4.62
N ILE A 47 8.22 9.21 -3.74
CA ILE A 47 6.83 8.86 -4.06
C ILE A 47 5.91 9.97 -3.59
N ILE A 48 5.11 10.53 -4.51
CA ILE A 48 4.07 11.52 -4.18
C ILE A 48 2.85 10.78 -3.62
N GLY A 49 2.51 11.01 -2.36
CA GLY A 49 1.35 10.39 -1.73
C GLY A 49 1.03 10.91 -0.32
N PRO A 50 -0.09 10.47 0.28
CA PRO A 50 -0.41 10.71 1.69
C PRO A 50 0.56 10.02 2.65
N ILE A 51 0.56 10.44 3.92
CA ILE A 51 1.15 9.68 5.03
C ILE A 51 0.40 8.36 5.18
N VAL A 52 1.13 7.24 5.22
CA VAL A 52 0.55 5.89 5.32
C VAL A 52 0.79 5.32 6.72
N TYR A 53 -0.30 5.01 7.43
CA TYR A 53 -0.27 4.20 8.65
C TYR A 53 -0.50 2.74 8.28
N PHE A 54 0.53 1.91 8.43
CA PHE A 54 0.55 0.54 7.93
C PHE A 54 0.20 -0.49 9.01
N SER A 55 -0.65 -1.48 8.68
CA SER A 55 -0.98 -2.60 9.57
C SER A 55 -0.03 -3.80 9.47
N LEU A 56 0.98 -3.77 8.59
CA LEU A 56 1.85 -4.90 8.21
C LEU A 56 1.12 -5.98 7.43
N THR A 57 0.18 -6.66 8.08
CA THR A 57 -0.63 -7.73 7.48
C THR A 57 -1.96 -7.84 8.22
N PHE A 58 -2.98 -8.38 7.56
CA PHE A 58 -4.24 -8.70 8.22
C PHE A 58 -4.08 -10.00 9.02
N LEU A 59 -4.60 -10.03 10.24
CA LEU A 59 -4.69 -11.24 11.03
C LEU A 59 -6.02 -11.94 10.71
N SER A 60 -5.94 -13.21 10.31
CA SER A 60 -7.13 -14.04 10.04
C SER A 60 -6.94 -15.43 10.65
N ILE A 61 -8.05 -16.05 11.05
CA ILE A 61 -8.06 -17.42 11.56
C ILE A 61 -8.04 -18.41 10.39
N THR A 62 -7.67 -19.67 10.66
CA THR A 62 -7.77 -20.75 9.66
C THR A 62 -9.22 -20.92 9.20
N GLY A 63 -9.41 -20.94 7.88
CA GLY A 63 -10.71 -21.05 7.20
C GLY A 63 -11.49 -19.74 7.02
N ASP A 64 -10.90 -18.59 7.37
CA ASP A 64 -11.53 -17.28 7.22
C ASP A 64 -10.94 -16.48 6.02
N HIS A 65 -11.35 -15.21 5.84
CA HIS A 65 -11.08 -14.38 4.67
C HIS A 65 -9.60 -14.22 4.30
N GLY A 66 -8.68 -14.37 5.26
CA GLY A 66 -7.23 -14.27 5.02
C GLY A 66 -6.52 -15.60 4.73
N ASP A 67 -7.25 -16.72 4.75
CA ASP A 67 -6.72 -18.05 4.42
C ASP A 67 -6.81 -18.28 2.89
N ILE A 68 -5.85 -17.71 2.15
CA ILE A 68 -5.76 -17.68 0.67
C ILE A 68 -4.52 -18.38 0.11
#